data_AF-A0A257RK41-F1
#
_entry.id   AF-A0A257RK41-F1
#
_cell.length_a   1.000
_cell.length_b   1.000
_cell.length_c   1.000
_cell.angle_alpha   90.00
_cell.angle_beta   90.00
_cell.angle_gamma   90.00
#
_symmetry.space_group_name_H-M   'P 1'
#
loop_
_entity.id
_entity.type
_entity.pdbx_description
1 polymer ?
#
loop_
_entity_poly.entity_id
_entity_poly.type
_entity_poly.pdbx_seq_one_letter_code
_entity_poly.pdbx_strand_id
1 'polypeptide(L)' 'MSLPEGWEMVVGLEVHTELLTATKLFCGCANAFGAEPNTQTCPVCLG' A
#
# COMPACT_ATOMS: atom_id res chain seq x y z
N MET A 1 -28.20 8.55 15.48
CA MET A 1 -27.76 9.75 14.74
C MET A 1 -28.30 9.60 13.33
N SER A 2 -29.31 10.38 12.97
CA SER A 2 -29.96 10.34 11.65
C SER A 2 -29.69 11.66 10.92
N LEU A 3 -29.64 11.59 9.59
CA LEU A 3 -29.48 12.78 8.75
C LEU A 3 -30.79 13.59 8.71
N PRO A 4 -30.72 14.92 8.51
CA PRO A 4 -31.92 15.73 8.27
C PRO A 4 -32.65 15.30 6.99
N GLU A 5 -33.96 15.58 6.93
CA GLU A 5 -34.79 15.29 5.76
C GLU A 5 -34.28 16.03 4.50
N GLY A 6 -34.23 15.33 3.37
CA GLY A 6 -33.69 15.86 2.11
C GLY A 6 -32.18 15.74 1.90
N TRP A 7 -31.44 15.09 2.81
CA TRP A 7 -29.99 14.85 2.70
C TRP A 7 -29.64 13.37 2.53
N GLU A 8 -28.58 13.11 1.76
CA GLU A 8 -28.00 11.79 1.55
C GLU A 8 -26.52 11.81 1.98
N MET A 9 -26.10 10.80 2.74
CA MET A 9 -24.69 10.63 3.08
C MET A 9 -24.00 9.83 1.98
N VAL A 10 -23.00 10.46 1.37
CA VAL A 10 -22.13 9.82 0.36
C VAL A 10 -20.71 9.77 0.92
N VAL A 11 -20.18 8.56 1.08
CA VAL A 11 -18.84 8.33 1.63
C VAL A 11 -18.02 7.52 0.63
N GLY A 12 -16.80 7.98 0.36
CA GLY A 12 -15.79 7.24 -0.39
C GLY A 12 -14.68 6.78 0.55
N LEU A 13 -14.21 5.55 0.36
CA LEU A 13 -13.06 5.00 1.06
C LEU A 13 -12.00 4.60 0.03
N GLU A 14 -10.75 4.97 0.30
CA GLU A 14 -9.59 4.48 -0.42
C GLU A 14 -8.78 3.61 0.56
N VAL A 15 -8.60 2.35 0.21
CA VAL A 15 -7.94 1.36 1.07
C VAL A 15 -6.74 0.81 0.34
N HIS A 16 -5.57 0.93 0.97
CA HIS A 16 -4.35 0.29 0.51
C HIS A 16 -4.06 -0.96 1.34
N THR A 17 -3.68 -2.03 0.65
CA THR A 17 -3.23 -3.28 1.25
C THR A 17 -1.98 -3.74 0.52
N GLU A 18 -1.03 -4.27 1.29
CA GLU A 18 0.21 -4.82 0.75
C GLU A 18 0.00 -6.30 0.41
N LEU A 19 0.36 -6.71 -0.80
CA LEU A 19 0.30 -8.12 -1.20
C LEU A 19 1.40 -8.92 -0.48
N LEU A 20 1.05 -10.10 0.03
CA LEU A 20 2.00 -11.01 0.70
C LEU A 20 2.86 -11.78 -0.32
N THR A 21 3.57 -11.07 -1.18
CA THR A 21 4.52 -11.63 -2.14
C THR A 21 5.90 -11.76 -1.51
N ALA A 22 6.72 -12.71 -1.99
CA ALA A 22 8.11 -12.84 -1.53
C ALA A 22 9.02 -11.72 -2.10
N THR A 23 8.70 -11.23 -3.29
CA THR A 23 9.45 -10.18 -4.00
C THR A 23 8.59 -8.94 -4.21
N LYS A 24 9.24 -7.81 -4.52
CA LYS A 24 8.57 -6.57 -4.95
C LYS A 24 7.85 -6.78 -6.29
N LEU A 25 6.94 -5.85 -6.60
CA LEU A 25 6.06 -5.94 -7.76
C LEU A 25 6.81 -5.90 -9.11
N PHE A 26 7.90 -5.12 -9.20
CA PHE A 26 8.62 -4.87 -10.44
C PHE A 26 10.08 -5.32 -10.43
N CYS A 27 10.55 -5.94 -9.35
CA CYS A 27 11.92 -6.45 -9.26
C CYS A 27 12.03 -7.63 -8.28
N GLY A 28 13.15 -8.34 -8.32
CA GLY A 28 13.41 -9.51 -7.47
C GLY A 28 13.83 -9.19 -6.03
N CYS A 29 13.86 -7.92 -5.61
CA CYS A 29 14.16 -7.58 -4.22
C CYS A 29 13.10 -8.17 -3.29
N ALA A 30 13.52 -8.59 -2.09
CA ALA A 30 12.61 -9.10 -1.07
C ALA A 30 11.54 -8.07 -0.67
N ASN A 31 10.34 -8.58 -0.36
CA ASN A 31 9.26 -7.83 0.27
C ASN A 31 9.12 -8.28 1.72
N ALA A 32 10.06 -7.86 2.57
CA ALA A 32 10.13 -8.27 3.97
C ALA A 32 10.42 -7.09 4.90
N PHE A 33 9.85 -7.13 6.10
CA PHE A 33 10.06 -6.12 7.14
C PHE A 33 11.41 -6.29 7.84
N GLY A 34 11.94 -5.18 8.38
CA GLY A 34 13.01 -5.20 9.39
C GLY A 34 14.45 -5.34 8.89
N ALA A 35 14.73 -5.19 7.59
CA ALA A 35 16.12 -5.19 7.13
C ALA A 35 16.82 -3.84 7.33
N GLU A 36 18.16 -3.88 7.30
CA GLU A 36 19.01 -2.69 7.35
C GLU A 36 18.72 -1.72 6.19
N PRO A 37 18.95 -0.41 6.39
CA PRO A 37 18.70 0.60 5.37
C PRO A 37 19.35 0.26 4.03
N ASN A 38 18.58 0.38 2.94
CA ASN A 38 19.02 0.19 1.56
C ASN A 38 19.53 -1.22 1.17
N THR A 39 19.35 -2.23 2.03
CA THR A 39 19.82 -3.60 1.74
C THR A 39 18.87 -4.42 0.86
N GLN A 40 17.58 -4.09 0.83
CA GLN A 40 16.58 -4.72 -0.04
C GLN A 40 16.31 -3.88 -1.29
N THR A 41 17.37 -3.40 -1.95
CA THR A 41 17.26 -2.49 -3.11
C THR A 41 18.01 -3.02 -4.32
N CYS A 42 17.66 -2.50 -5.49
CA CYS A 42 18.35 -2.75 -6.76
C CYS A 42 18.11 -1.55 -7.69
N PRO A 43 18.80 -1.47 -8.84
CA PRO A 43 18.63 -0.35 -9.77
C PRO A 43 17.17 -0.07 -10.16
N VAL A 44 16.35 -1.12 -10.34
CA VAL A 44 14.93 -1.01 -10.75
C VAL A 44 14.03 -0.38 -9.68
N CYS A 45 14.37 -0.49 -8.39
CA CYS A 45 13.57 0.12 -7.33
C CYS A 45 14.22 1.37 -6.73
N LEU A 46 15.36 1.81 -7.28
CA LEU A 46 16.02 3.06 -6.95
C LEU A 46 15.77 4.15 -8.02
N GLY A 47 15.10 3.80 -9.10
CA GLY A 47 14.79 4.63 -10.27
C GLY A 47 14.51 3.75 -11.47
#